data_AF-A0A8T7GN12-F1
#
_entry.id   AF-A0A8T7GN12-F1
#
_cell.length_a   1.000
_cell.length_b   1.000
_cell.length_c   1.000
_cell.angle_alpha   90.00
_cell.angle_beta   90.00
_cell.angle_gamma   90.00
#
_symmetry.space_group_name_H-M   'P 1'
#
loop_
_entity.id
_entity.type
_entity.pdbx_description
1 polymer ?
#
loop_
_entity_poly.entity_id
_entity_poly.type
_entity_poly.pdbx_seq_one_letter_code
_entity_poly.pdbx_strand_id
1 'polypeptide(L)'
;MDQKTFVTLSAIFVFTSLMVLSMNPITVYANTTNKFVIQNTASSTQDPTPGHESHQIVIALPPRDDGKIYGGTVTYSASKAVEVVVFHPYNASATNEEHGEPLNVPFGDGKVGISLMTQHTGEYNAGSLNFAGSALAFHTRSGEPFSVVYTTAGYLMNATGP
;
A
#
# COMPACT_ATOMS: atom_id res chain seq x y z
N MET A 1 63.36 34.78 15.50
CA MET A 1 62.95 33.38 15.29
C MET A 1 61.43 33.35 15.39
N ASP A 2 60.69 33.76 14.36
CA ASP A 2 60.48 33.28 12.98
C ASP A 2 59.29 32.30 12.86
N GLN A 3 58.27 32.76 12.14
CA GLN A 3 56.88 32.31 12.08
C GLN A 3 56.72 31.15 11.07
N LYS A 4 57.45 30.04 11.26
CA LYS A 4 57.47 28.93 10.26
C LYS A 4 57.42 27.51 10.82
N THR A 5 57.02 27.29 12.07
CA THR A 5 56.86 25.92 12.60
C THR A 5 55.65 25.79 13.50
N PHE A 6 54.49 26.19 12.98
CA PHE A 6 53.20 25.65 13.42
C PHE A 6 52.52 25.03 12.20
N VAL A 7 53.16 24.00 11.63
CA VAL A 7 52.40 22.94 10.94
C VAL A 7 51.83 22.06 12.04
N THR A 8 50.91 22.63 12.82
CA THR A 8 49.92 21.85 13.54
C THR A 8 49.06 21.18 12.49
N LEU A 9 48.72 19.94 12.81
CA LEU A 9 47.99 18.95 12.02
C LEU A 9 46.58 19.44 11.60
N SER A 10 46.50 20.44 10.74
CA SER A 10 45.24 21.01 10.23
C SER A 10 44.87 20.37 8.89
N ALA A 11 44.83 19.03 8.84
CA ALA A 11 44.47 18.28 7.63
C ALA A 11 43.37 17.23 7.91
N ILE A 12 42.57 17.41 8.96
CA ILE A 12 41.45 16.53 9.27
C ILE A 12 40.26 17.41 9.69
N PHE A 13 39.13 17.23 9.00
CA PHE A 13 37.82 17.88 9.20
C PHE A 13 37.57 19.27 8.59
N VAL A 14 37.67 19.42 7.26
CA VAL A 14 36.92 20.50 6.54
C VAL A 14 35.99 19.94 5.45
N PHE A 15 35.56 18.68 5.56
CA PHE A 15 34.56 18.10 4.65
C PHE A 15 33.58 17.20 5.41
N THR A 16 32.88 17.74 6.40
CA THR A 16 31.59 17.20 6.86
C THR A 16 30.57 18.33 6.99
N SER A 17 30.52 19.18 5.96
CA SER A 17 29.40 20.08 5.75
C SER A 17 28.16 19.23 5.40
N LEU A 18 27.35 18.97 6.42
CA LEU A 18 25.90 18.77 6.38
C LEU A 18 25.32 18.42 4.98
N MET A 19 25.23 17.14 4.68
CA MET A 19 24.14 16.65 3.82
C MET A 19 23.06 16.14 4.77
N VAL A 20 22.23 17.06 5.27
CA VAL A 20 20.96 16.66 5.90
C VAL A 20 20.04 16.27 4.74
N LEU A 21 19.94 14.98 4.46
CA LEU A 21 18.86 14.46 3.63
C LEU A 21 17.56 14.93 4.27
N SER A 22 16.77 15.73 3.54
CA SER A 22 15.43 16.14 3.97
C SER A 22 14.52 14.91 3.94
N MET A 23 14.59 14.08 4.97
CA MET A 23 13.61 13.03 5.19
C MET A 23 12.35 13.71 5.73
N ASN A 24 11.25 13.64 4.99
CA ASN A 24 9.94 14.02 5.52
C ASN A 24 9.70 13.21 6.81
N PRO A 25 9.44 13.85 7.97
CA PRO A 25 9.28 13.11 9.21
C PRO A 25 8.04 12.22 9.12
N ILE A 26 8.24 10.89 9.16
CA ILE A 26 7.15 9.94 9.35
C ILE A 26 6.66 10.11 10.79
N THR A 27 5.57 10.85 10.95
CA THR A 27 4.96 11.08 12.26
C THR A 27 4.07 9.89 12.61
N VAL A 28 4.42 9.14 13.65
CA VAL A 28 3.62 8.01 14.16
C VAL A 28 2.70 8.52 15.25
N TYR A 29 1.38 8.38 15.06
CA TYR A 29 0.38 8.76 16.07
C TYR A 29 -0.09 7.51 16.82
N ALA A 30 0.03 7.49 18.14
CA ALA A 30 -0.57 6.45 18.98
C ALA A 30 -2.08 6.77 19.14
N ASN A 31 -2.92 6.18 18.28
CA ASN A 31 -4.38 6.31 18.38
C ASN A 31 -5.00 5.02 18.94
N THR A 32 -6.07 5.16 19.74
CA THR A 32 -6.87 4.03 20.24
C THR A 32 -7.37 3.21 19.06
N THR A 33 -6.88 1.98 18.92
CA THR A 33 -7.07 1.16 17.73
C THR A 33 -8.44 0.49 17.77
N ASN A 34 -9.38 0.94 16.94
CA ASN A 34 -10.67 0.27 16.75
C ASN A 34 -10.40 -1.07 16.07
N LYS A 35 -10.52 -2.17 16.83
CA LYS A 35 -10.37 -3.53 16.30
C LYS A 35 -11.59 -3.92 15.46
N PHE A 36 -11.38 -4.73 14.43
CA PHE A 36 -12.45 -5.31 13.63
C PHE A 36 -12.14 -6.76 13.28
N VAL A 37 -13.20 -7.54 13.05
CA VAL A 37 -13.14 -8.87 12.45
C VAL A 37 -14.31 -8.99 11.48
N ILE A 38 -14.03 -9.43 10.25
CA ILE A 38 -15.05 -9.72 9.24
C ILE A 38 -14.76 -11.11 8.70
N GLN A 39 -15.79 -11.95 8.67
CA GLN A 39 -15.76 -13.23 7.95
C GLN A 39 -16.93 -13.23 6.96
N ASN A 40 -16.65 -13.56 5.70
CA ASN A 40 -17.67 -13.54 4.66
C ASN A 40 -17.36 -14.53 3.54
N THR A 41 -18.40 -14.89 2.79
CA THR A 41 -18.30 -15.59 1.50
C THR A 41 -18.96 -14.73 0.44
N ALA A 42 -18.26 -14.46 -0.65
CA ALA A 42 -18.74 -13.59 -1.72
C ALA A 42 -18.45 -14.19 -3.10
N SER A 43 -19.28 -13.84 -4.06
CA SER A 43 -19.05 -14.09 -5.49
C SER A 43 -18.54 -12.82 -6.16
N SER A 44 -17.66 -12.99 -7.15
CA SER A 44 -17.12 -11.87 -7.91
C SER A 44 -18.15 -11.23 -8.83
N THR A 45 -17.91 -9.96 -9.14
CA THR A 45 -18.56 -9.23 -10.23
C THR A 45 -17.51 -8.78 -11.23
N GLN A 46 -17.94 -8.32 -12.40
CA GLN A 46 -17.05 -7.60 -13.31
C GLN A 46 -16.42 -6.41 -12.58
N ASP A 47 -15.11 -6.22 -12.78
CA ASP A 47 -14.41 -5.05 -12.29
C ASP A 47 -14.84 -3.81 -13.10
N PRO A 48 -15.40 -2.77 -12.44
CA PRO A 48 -15.93 -1.60 -13.15
C PRO A 48 -14.85 -0.65 -13.69
N THR A 49 -13.57 -0.87 -13.39
CA THR A 49 -12.49 0.00 -13.85
C THR A 49 -12.37 -0.02 -15.38
N PRO A 50 -12.23 1.14 -16.06
CA PRO A 50 -12.03 1.18 -17.52
C PRO A 50 -10.80 0.36 -17.95
N GLY A 51 -10.96 -0.51 -18.95
CA GLY A 51 -9.92 -1.45 -19.39
C GLY A 51 -9.86 -2.76 -18.59
N HIS A 52 -10.76 -2.96 -17.63
CA HIS A 52 -10.90 -4.19 -16.83
C HIS A 52 -12.16 -4.99 -17.22
N GLU A 53 -12.63 -4.87 -18.46
CA GLU A 53 -13.87 -5.50 -18.92
C GLU A 53 -13.82 -7.03 -18.83
N SER A 54 -12.62 -7.60 -18.95
CA SER A 54 -12.38 -9.03 -18.76
C SER A 54 -11.87 -9.36 -17.35
N HIS A 55 -11.99 -8.48 -16.37
CA HIS A 55 -11.54 -8.78 -15.01
C HIS A 55 -12.73 -9.04 -14.09
N GLN A 56 -12.46 -9.71 -12.97
CA GLN A 56 -13.45 -9.96 -11.92
C GLN A 56 -12.89 -9.51 -10.58
N ILE A 57 -13.77 -9.05 -9.68
CA ILE A 57 -13.38 -8.49 -8.39
C ILE A 57 -14.35 -8.86 -7.27
N VAL A 58 -13.81 -9.00 -6.07
CA VAL A 58 -14.55 -8.99 -4.79
C VAL A 58 -13.88 -7.97 -3.88
N ILE A 59 -14.63 -6.97 -3.43
CA ILE A 59 -14.17 -6.01 -2.42
C ILE A 59 -14.38 -6.63 -1.03
N ALA A 60 -13.28 -7.00 -0.38
CA ALA A 60 -13.30 -7.65 0.94
C ALA A 60 -13.37 -6.63 2.08
N LEU A 61 -12.70 -5.48 1.91
CA LEU A 61 -12.81 -4.32 2.78
C LEU A 61 -13.06 -3.09 1.91
N PRO A 62 -14.14 -2.33 2.13
CA PRO A 62 -14.48 -1.20 1.28
C PRO A 62 -13.48 -0.06 1.46
N PRO A 63 -13.26 0.76 0.40
CA PRO A 63 -12.55 2.02 0.51
C PRO A 63 -13.07 2.89 1.66
N ARG A 64 -12.16 3.64 2.28
CA ARG A 64 -12.48 4.54 3.39
C ARG A 64 -12.28 6.00 2.98
N ASP A 65 -13.18 6.86 3.43
CA ASP A 65 -13.17 8.32 3.27
C ASP A 65 -12.96 9.06 4.61
N ASP A 66 -12.88 8.34 5.73
CA ASP A 66 -12.80 8.89 7.08
C ASP A 66 -11.37 9.14 7.59
N GLY A 67 -10.40 9.21 6.66
CA GLY A 67 -8.98 9.43 6.95
C GLY A 67 -8.30 8.26 7.66
N LYS A 68 -8.89 7.07 7.67
CA LYS A 68 -8.30 5.86 8.27
C LYS A 68 -7.95 4.82 7.22
N ILE A 69 -7.04 3.92 7.58
CA ILE A 69 -6.70 2.70 6.85
C ILE A 69 -6.95 1.48 7.74
N TYR A 70 -7.17 0.35 7.09
CA TYR A 70 -7.14 -0.96 7.75
C TYR A 70 -5.68 -1.40 7.91
N GLY A 71 -5.41 -2.13 8.99
CA GLY A 71 -4.21 -2.95 9.12
C GLY A 71 -4.55 -4.25 9.83
N GLY A 72 -3.93 -5.35 9.42
CA GLY A 72 -4.16 -6.65 10.04
C GLY A 72 -3.80 -7.80 9.12
N THR A 73 -4.52 -8.91 9.28
CA THR A 73 -4.32 -10.14 8.52
C THR A 73 -5.59 -10.49 7.76
N VAL A 74 -5.44 -10.97 6.52
CA VAL A 74 -6.50 -11.63 5.76
C VAL A 74 -6.10 -13.08 5.53
N THR A 75 -7.05 -14.00 5.73
CA THR A 75 -6.93 -15.41 5.31
C THR A 75 -8.10 -15.72 4.39
N TYR A 76 -7.84 -16.40 3.28
CA TYR A 76 -8.85 -16.63 2.26
C TYR A 76 -8.70 -17.99 1.56
N SER A 77 -9.80 -18.46 0.99
CA SER A 77 -9.87 -19.56 0.04
C SER A 77 -10.86 -19.19 -1.07
N ALA A 78 -10.41 -19.20 -2.31
CA ALA A 78 -11.14 -18.89 -3.52
C ALA A 78 -11.31 -20.14 -4.39
N SER A 79 -12.36 -20.15 -5.23
CA SER A 79 -12.61 -21.23 -6.17
C SER A 79 -11.70 -21.20 -7.40
N LYS A 80 -10.97 -20.10 -7.58
CA LYS A 80 -10.00 -19.88 -8.66
C LYS A 80 -8.80 -19.11 -8.12
N ALA A 81 -7.74 -19.13 -8.91
CA ALA A 81 -6.54 -18.33 -8.71
C ALA A 81 -6.94 -16.85 -8.66
N VAL A 82 -6.65 -16.18 -7.55
CA VAL A 82 -6.94 -14.75 -7.37
C VAL A 82 -5.68 -13.98 -7.06
N GLU A 83 -5.71 -12.70 -7.35
CA GLU A 83 -4.75 -11.70 -6.92
C GLU A 83 -5.29 -11.00 -5.67
N VAL A 84 -4.46 -10.81 -4.65
CA VAL A 84 -4.81 -9.94 -3.51
C VAL A 84 -4.32 -8.53 -3.79
N VAL A 85 -5.24 -7.57 -3.80
CA VAL A 85 -4.98 -6.16 -4.09
C VAL A 85 -5.26 -5.30 -2.86
N VAL A 86 -4.28 -4.51 -2.45
CA VAL A 86 -4.43 -3.54 -1.36
C VAL A 86 -4.39 -2.14 -1.94
N PHE A 87 -5.39 -1.33 -1.61
CA PHE A 87 -5.52 0.03 -2.09
C PHE A 87 -4.91 1.00 -1.09
N HIS A 88 -4.37 2.11 -1.59
CA HIS A 88 -3.73 3.14 -0.80
C HIS A 88 -4.24 4.52 -1.21
N PRO A 89 -4.44 5.44 -0.25
CA PRO A 89 -4.56 6.86 -0.56
C PRO A 89 -3.36 7.30 -1.40
N TYR A 90 -3.60 8.08 -2.46
CA TYR A 90 -2.58 8.45 -3.42
C TYR A 90 -2.47 9.96 -3.57
N ASN A 91 -1.32 10.50 -3.20
CA ASN A 91 -0.99 11.90 -3.38
C ASN A 91 -0.30 12.07 -4.73
N ALA A 92 -1.09 12.34 -5.78
CA ALA A 92 -0.58 12.49 -7.14
C ALA A 92 0.43 13.66 -7.26
N SER A 93 0.30 14.70 -6.44
CA SER A 93 1.23 15.85 -6.42
C SER A 93 2.63 15.49 -5.93
N ALA A 94 2.80 14.32 -5.30
CA ALA A 94 4.11 13.80 -4.90
C ALA A 94 4.83 13.03 -6.03
N THR A 95 4.23 12.92 -7.22
CA THR A 95 4.82 12.26 -8.39
C THR A 95 5.23 13.26 -9.46
N ASN A 96 6.20 12.89 -10.29
CA ASN A 96 6.67 13.70 -11.42
C ASN A 96 7.22 12.78 -12.53
N GLU A 97 7.53 13.34 -13.69
CA GLU A 97 8.01 12.58 -14.86
C GLU A 97 9.32 11.81 -14.59
N GLU A 98 10.21 12.37 -13.77
CA GLU A 98 11.50 11.75 -13.45
C GLU A 98 11.33 10.48 -12.60
N HIS A 99 10.33 10.45 -11.71
CA HIS A 99 10.12 9.36 -10.75
C HIS A 99 9.00 8.40 -11.17
N GLY A 100 8.18 8.81 -12.14
CA GLY A 100 6.99 8.07 -12.57
C GLY A 100 5.89 8.03 -11.51
N GLU A 101 4.85 7.26 -11.80
CA GLU A 101 3.78 6.96 -10.85
C GLU A 101 3.95 5.55 -10.28
N PRO A 102 3.64 5.32 -8.99
CA PRO A 102 3.45 3.96 -8.48
C PRO A 102 2.29 3.30 -9.23
N LEU A 103 2.21 1.96 -9.18
CA LEU A 103 1.06 1.24 -9.76
C LEU A 103 -0.24 1.80 -9.16
N ASN A 104 -1.14 2.24 -10.04
CA ASN A 104 -2.38 2.91 -9.66
C ASN A 104 -3.51 2.54 -10.60
N VAL A 105 -4.74 2.79 -10.15
CA VAL A 105 -5.96 2.62 -10.95
C VAL A 105 -6.86 3.86 -10.84
N PRO A 106 -7.65 4.18 -11.88
CA PRO A 106 -8.69 5.19 -11.79
C PRO A 106 -9.70 4.85 -10.68
N PHE A 107 -10.09 5.84 -9.88
CA PHE A 107 -11.10 5.70 -8.84
C PHE A 107 -11.83 7.03 -8.60
N GLY A 108 -13.12 7.08 -8.92
CA GLY A 108 -13.88 8.34 -8.96
C GLY A 108 -13.24 9.32 -9.95
N ASP A 109 -13.07 10.58 -9.53
CA ASP A 109 -12.41 11.63 -10.32
C ASP A 109 -10.87 11.62 -10.21
N GLY A 110 -10.31 10.65 -9.49
CA GLY A 110 -8.87 10.58 -9.19
C GLY A 110 -8.25 9.22 -9.46
N LYS A 111 -7.14 8.95 -8.76
CA LYS A 111 -6.39 7.70 -8.79
C LYS A 111 -6.15 7.21 -7.37
N VAL A 112 -6.05 5.89 -7.22
CA VAL A 112 -5.61 5.22 -5.99
C VAL A 112 -4.39 4.37 -6.28
N GLY A 113 -3.42 4.40 -5.37
CA GLY A 113 -2.24 3.55 -5.46
C GLY A 113 -2.61 2.13 -5.06
N ILE A 114 -2.00 1.13 -5.69
CA ILE A 114 -2.28 -0.27 -5.38
C ILE A 114 -0.99 -1.05 -5.13
N SER A 115 -1.07 -1.96 -4.15
CA SER A 115 -0.11 -3.06 -4.02
C SER A 115 -0.76 -4.33 -4.53
N LEU A 116 -0.17 -4.89 -5.58
CA LEU A 116 -0.49 -6.23 -6.04
C LEU A 116 0.37 -7.21 -5.23
N MET A 117 -0.24 -8.01 -4.36
CA MET A 117 0.49 -8.90 -3.47
C MET A 117 0.96 -10.14 -4.23
N THR A 118 2.10 -10.03 -4.92
CA THR A 118 2.52 -11.00 -5.95
C THR A 118 2.74 -12.44 -5.46
N GLN A 119 3.10 -12.61 -4.19
CA GLN A 119 3.14 -13.91 -3.51
C GLN A 119 1.78 -14.63 -3.48
N HIS A 120 0.70 -13.88 -3.71
CA HIS A 120 -0.68 -14.31 -3.80
C HIS A 120 -1.31 -13.90 -5.13
N THR A 121 -0.51 -13.69 -6.17
CA THR A 121 -0.99 -13.55 -7.55
C THR A 121 -0.55 -14.76 -8.35
N GLY A 122 -1.47 -15.46 -9.02
CA GLY A 122 -1.16 -16.66 -9.79
C GLY A 122 -1.93 -17.88 -9.29
N GLU A 123 -1.37 -19.09 -9.38
CA GLU A 123 -2.02 -20.40 -9.12
C GLU A 123 -2.54 -20.62 -7.68
N TYR A 124 -2.51 -19.60 -6.83
CA TYR A 124 -2.92 -19.70 -5.44
C TYR A 124 -4.43 -19.45 -5.30
N ASN A 125 -5.13 -20.53 -4.97
CA ASN A 125 -6.54 -20.48 -4.60
C ASN A 125 -6.73 -20.13 -3.12
N ALA A 126 -5.68 -20.05 -2.31
CA ALA A 126 -5.79 -19.75 -0.88
C ALA A 126 -4.52 -19.09 -0.35
N GLY A 127 -4.65 -18.36 0.76
CA GLY A 127 -3.51 -17.70 1.37
C GLY A 127 -3.83 -17.04 2.71
N SER A 128 -2.79 -16.64 3.42
CA SER A 128 -2.87 -15.80 4.61
C SER A 128 -1.74 -14.77 4.58
N LEU A 129 -2.06 -13.49 4.75
CA LEU A 129 -1.08 -12.41 4.69
C LEU A 129 -1.46 -11.25 5.60
N ASN A 130 -0.43 -10.52 6.01
CA ASN A 130 -0.59 -9.21 6.60
C ASN A 130 -0.77 -8.15 5.52
N PHE A 131 -1.57 -7.14 5.81
CA PHE A 131 -1.82 -6.01 4.92
C PHE A 131 -2.02 -4.72 5.72
N ALA A 132 -1.82 -3.58 5.05
CA ALA A 132 -2.20 -2.27 5.52
C ALA A 132 -2.60 -1.41 4.31
N GLY A 133 -3.78 -0.77 4.35
CA GLY A 133 -4.29 0.02 3.23
C GLY A 133 -5.72 0.51 3.43
N SER A 134 -6.21 1.36 2.53
CA SER A 134 -7.56 1.95 2.56
C SER A 134 -8.65 1.03 2.02
N ALA A 135 -8.30 -0.02 1.27
CA ALA A 135 -9.22 -1.07 0.84
C ALA A 135 -8.47 -2.39 0.59
N LEU A 136 -9.21 -3.50 0.52
CA LEU A 136 -8.69 -4.84 0.22
C LEU A 136 -9.63 -5.53 -0.76
N ALA A 137 -9.08 -6.11 -1.83
CA ALA A 137 -9.84 -6.83 -2.84
C ALA A 137 -9.17 -8.15 -3.25
N PHE A 138 -9.99 -9.07 -3.73
CA PHE A 138 -9.56 -10.22 -4.53
C PHE A 138 -9.91 -9.96 -5.99
N HIS A 139 -8.99 -10.24 -6.90
CA HIS A 139 -9.10 -9.85 -8.30
C HIS A 139 -8.66 -10.98 -9.24
N THR A 140 -9.24 -11.08 -10.44
CA THR A 140 -8.74 -11.96 -11.50
C THR A 140 -8.70 -11.22 -12.83
N ARG A 141 -7.74 -11.58 -13.68
CA ARG A 141 -7.55 -10.98 -15.01
C ARG A 141 -8.15 -11.80 -16.15
N SER A 142 -8.51 -13.05 -15.89
CA SER A 142 -8.93 -14.03 -16.90
C SER A 142 -10.39 -13.90 -17.33
N GLY A 143 -11.19 -13.07 -16.64
CA GLY A 143 -12.62 -12.84 -16.92
C GLY A 143 -13.52 -13.91 -16.35
N GLU A 144 -12.91 -14.93 -15.76
CA GLU A 144 -13.60 -16.04 -15.15
C GLU A 144 -14.18 -15.65 -13.77
N PRO A 145 -15.50 -15.72 -13.57
CA PRO A 145 -16.11 -15.48 -12.26
C PRO A 145 -15.57 -16.47 -11.23
N PHE A 146 -15.41 -16.00 -9.99
CA PHE A 146 -14.95 -16.79 -8.86
C PHE A 146 -15.79 -16.50 -7.62
N SER A 147 -15.63 -17.37 -6.63
CA SER A 147 -16.16 -17.17 -5.28
C SER A 147 -15.02 -17.26 -4.28
N VAL A 148 -15.14 -16.58 -3.15
CA VAL A 148 -14.11 -16.54 -2.11
C VAL A 148 -14.77 -16.51 -0.74
N VAL A 149 -14.25 -17.34 0.16
CA VAL A 149 -14.46 -17.22 1.60
C VAL A 149 -13.22 -16.59 2.22
N TYR A 150 -13.40 -15.58 3.06
CA TYR A 150 -12.29 -14.87 3.68
C TYR A 150 -12.62 -14.46 5.11
N THR A 151 -11.57 -14.28 5.90
CA THR A 151 -11.60 -13.64 7.21
C THR A 151 -10.54 -12.55 7.26
N THR A 152 -10.94 -11.34 7.62
CA THR A 152 -10.04 -10.23 7.95
C THR A 152 -10.15 -9.94 9.44
N ALA A 153 -9.01 -9.79 10.11
CA ALA A 153 -8.94 -9.41 11.51
C ALA A 153 -7.84 -8.38 11.68
N GLY A 154 -8.15 -7.29 12.38
CA GLY A 154 -7.23 -6.16 12.41
C GLY A 154 -7.74 -4.98 13.20
N TYR A 155 -7.24 -3.81 12.83
CA TYR A 155 -7.50 -2.56 13.48
C TYR A 155 -7.49 -1.40 12.48
N LEU A 156 -8.21 -0.32 12.84
CA LEU A 156 -8.21 0.92 12.09
C LEU A 156 -7.09 1.84 12.60
N MET A 157 -6.29 2.35 11.67
CA MET A 157 -5.24 3.34 11.93
C MET A 157 -5.59 4.65 11.25
N ASN A 158 -5.26 5.78 11.86
CA ASN A 158 -5.29 7.05 11.12
C ASN A 158 -4.25 6.96 9.99
N ALA A 159 -4.64 7.35 8.78
CA ALA A 159 -3.69 7.57 7.71
C ALA A 159 -2.91 8.84 8.05
N THR A 160 -1.70 8.70 8.58
CA THR A 160 -0.90 9.84 9.01
C THR A 160 0.17 10.11 7.96
N GLY A 161 -0.14 11.00 7.04
CA GLY A 161 0.72 11.44 5.94
C GLY A 161 -0.03 12.45 5.05
N PRO A 162 0.66 13.47 4.50
CA PRO A 162 0.05 14.55 3.70
C PRO A 162 -0.41 14.12 2.30
#